data_AF-A0A917IWQ9-F1
#
_entry.id   AF-A0A917IWQ9-F1
#
_cell.length_a   1.000
_cell.length_b   1.000
_cell.length_c   1.000
_cell.angle_alpha   90.00
_cell.angle_beta   90.00
_cell.angle_gamma   90.00
#
_symmetry.space_group_name_H-M   'P 1'
#
loop_
_entity.id
_entity.type
_entity.pdbx_description
1 polymer ?
#
loop_
_entity_poly.entity_id
_entity_poly.type
_entity_poly.pdbx_seq_one_letter_code
_entity_poly.pdbx_strand_id
1 'polypeptide(L)'
;MSPIELVFLVTITIDKAFALVVAVMSVWALVSALSATNYAYESAFKRTKNFWVAITAGCTVVSLLMLFTNFNSLFLQLIVATAAGVFMADVRPAVTVRRR
;
A
#
# COMPACT_ATOMS: atom_id res chain seq x y z
N MET A 1 15.97 -11.20 -30.47
CA MET A 1 15.72 -10.23 -29.41
C MET A 1 16.97 -9.37 -29.28
N SER A 2 16.86 -8.08 -29.49
CA SER A 2 17.96 -7.13 -29.36
C SER A 2 18.29 -6.88 -27.87
N PRO A 3 19.52 -6.44 -27.54
CA PRO A 3 19.87 -6.13 -26.15
C PRO A 3 18.93 -5.10 -25.50
N ILE A 4 18.44 -4.11 -26.27
CA ILE A 4 17.53 -3.08 -25.77
C ILE A 4 16.14 -3.65 -25.44
N GLU A 5 15.61 -4.57 -26.24
CA GLU A 5 14.34 -5.26 -25.97
C GLU A 5 14.41 -6.08 -24.69
N LEU A 6 15.53 -6.75 -24.43
CA LEU A 6 15.74 -7.50 -23.21
C LEU A 6 15.67 -6.58 -21.97
N VAL A 7 16.32 -5.42 -22.03
CA VAL A 7 16.29 -4.44 -20.93
C VAL A 7 14.86 -3.98 -20.65
N PHE A 8 14.09 -3.62 -21.68
CA PHE A 8 12.70 -3.20 -21.49
C PHE A 8 11.82 -4.30 -20.90
N LEU A 9 11.97 -5.54 -21.38
CA LEU A 9 11.22 -6.67 -20.86
C LEU A 9 11.52 -6.91 -19.38
N VAL A 10 12.80 -6.88 -19.01
CA VAL A 10 13.24 -7.07 -17.62
C VAL A 10 12.70 -5.95 -16.73
N THR A 11 12.85 -4.69 -17.12
CA THR A 11 12.37 -3.54 -16.35
C THR A 11 10.86 -3.62 -16.12
N ILE A 12 10.06 -3.85 -17.17
CA ILE A 12 8.61 -3.97 -17.05
C ILE A 12 8.21 -5.14 -16.14
N THR A 13 8.93 -6.26 -16.22
CA THR A 13 8.64 -7.44 -15.39
C THR A 13 8.92 -7.16 -13.92
N ILE A 14 10.05 -6.52 -13.62
CA ILE A 14 10.42 -6.12 -12.25
C ILE A 14 9.43 -5.10 -11.70
N ASP A 15 9.10 -4.07 -12.49
CA ASP A 15 8.16 -3.02 -12.06
C ASP A 15 6.76 -3.57 -11.80
N LYS A 16 6.28 -4.52 -12.60
CA LYS A 16 4.99 -5.19 -12.36
C LYS A 16 5.03 -6.14 -11.17
N ALA A 17 6.13 -6.87 -10.98
CA ALA A 17 6.30 -7.73 -9.81
C ALA A 17 6.31 -6.90 -8.52
N PHE A 18 7.00 -5.76 -8.51
CA PHE A 18 6.99 -4.83 -7.39
C PHE A 18 5.59 -4.23 -7.18
N ALA A 19 4.89 -3.84 -8.25
CA ALA A 19 3.54 -3.28 -8.16
C ALA A 19 2.55 -4.29 -7.55
N LEU A 20 2.70 -5.58 -7.88
CA LEU A 20 1.88 -6.65 -7.30
C LEU A 20 2.08 -6.74 -5.78
N VAL A 21 3.33 -6.72 -5.32
CA VAL A 21 3.64 -6.75 -3.88
C VAL A 21 3.04 -5.54 -3.17
N VAL A 22 3.23 -4.33 -3.73
CA VAL A 22 2.69 -3.09 -3.18
C VAL A 22 1.16 -3.10 -3.16
N ALA A 23 0.51 -3.66 -4.19
CA ALA A 23 -0.95 -3.80 -4.23
C ALA A 23 -1.46 -4.74 -3.13
N VAL A 24 -0.84 -5.91 -2.95
CA VAL A 24 -1.19 -6.85 -1.87
C VAL A 24 -1.02 -6.18 -0.51
N MET A 25 0.09 -5.50 -0.28
CA MET A 25 0.36 -4.74 0.95
C MET A 25 -0.69 -3.65 1.19
N SER A 26 -1.06 -2.90 0.16
CA SER A 26 -2.02 -1.79 0.26
C SER A 26 -3.43 -2.29 0.57
N VAL A 27 -3.88 -3.35 -0.11
CA VAL A 27 -5.18 -3.99 0.17
C VAL A 27 -5.20 -4.52 1.60
N TRP A 28 -4.13 -5.17 2.05
CA TRP A 28 -4.05 -5.66 3.42
C TRP A 28 -4.07 -4.51 4.45
N ALA A 29 -3.36 -3.42 4.19
CA ALA A 29 -3.41 -2.23 5.01
C ALA A 29 -4.84 -1.65 5.10
N LEU A 30 -5.54 -1.55 3.98
CA LEU A 30 -6.93 -1.05 3.92
C LEU A 30 -7.90 -1.94 4.71
N VAL A 31 -7.87 -3.26 4.48
CA VAL A 31 -8.72 -4.21 5.21
C VAL A 31 -8.46 -4.12 6.72
N SER A 32 -7.19 -4.03 7.11
CA SER A 32 -6.80 -3.86 8.51
C SER A 32 -7.31 -2.54 9.08
N ALA A 33 -7.22 -1.46 8.31
CA ALA A 33 -7.67 -0.13 8.73
C ALA A 33 -9.19 -0.08 8.96
N LEU A 34 -9.95 -0.67 8.03
CA LEU A 34 -11.41 -0.75 8.10
C LEU A 34 -11.89 -1.60 9.27
N SER A 35 -11.15 -2.64 9.62
CA SER A 35 -11.57 -3.64 10.61
C SER A 35 -11.38 -3.24 12.08
N ALA A 36 -10.79 -2.08 12.36
CA ALA A 36 -10.62 -1.58 13.72
C ALA A 36 -11.67 -0.52 14.07
N THR A 37 -12.04 -0.40 15.35
CA THR A 37 -12.96 0.63 15.84
C THR A 37 -12.29 2.00 15.88
N ASN A 38 -13.06 3.09 15.90
CA ASN A 38 -12.51 4.44 16.08
C ASN A 38 -11.75 4.57 17.41
N TYR A 39 -12.31 3.99 18.47
CA TYR A 39 -11.72 3.95 19.80
C TYR A 39 -10.32 3.31 19.83
N ALA A 40 -10.08 2.28 19.00
CA ALA A 40 -8.78 1.63 18.90
C ALA A 40 -7.67 2.60 18.45
N TYR A 41 -7.98 3.53 17.53
CA TYR A 41 -7.01 4.54 17.07
C TYR A 41 -6.78 5.63 18.12
N GLU A 42 -7.86 6.11 18.73
CA GLU A 42 -7.81 7.17 19.74
C GLU A 42 -7.04 6.71 20.99
N SER A 43 -7.39 5.54 21.53
CA SER A 43 -6.71 4.98 22.69
C SER A 43 -5.24 4.72 22.40
N ALA A 44 -4.88 4.32 21.17
CA ALA A 44 -3.50 4.08 20.75
C ALA A 44 -2.70 5.35 20.42
N PHE A 45 -3.27 6.55 20.63
CA PHE A 45 -2.67 7.84 20.31
C PHE A 45 -2.21 7.94 18.83
N LYS A 46 -2.95 7.30 17.93
CA LYS A 46 -2.72 7.38 16.47
C LYS A 46 -3.66 8.43 15.86
N ARG A 47 -3.35 8.85 14.63
CA ARG A 47 -4.31 9.62 13.81
C ARG A 47 -5.61 8.83 13.64
N THR A 48 -6.70 9.53 13.38
CA THR A 48 -8.06 8.97 13.37
C THR A 48 -8.24 7.85 12.36
N LYS A 49 -9.25 6.98 12.57
CA LYS A 49 -9.61 5.91 11.62
C LYS A 49 -9.82 6.46 10.21
N ASN A 50 -10.57 7.55 10.08
CA ASN A 50 -10.87 8.15 8.78
C ASN A 50 -9.60 8.57 8.03
N PHE A 51 -8.61 9.12 8.73
CA PHE A 51 -7.33 9.47 8.14
C PHE A 51 -6.60 8.25 7.57
N TRP A 52 -6.49 7.17 8.35
CA TRP A 52 -5.79 5.97 7.91
C TRP A 52 -6.54 5.17 6.85
N VAL A 53 -7.86 5.12 6.91
CA VAL A 53 -8.69 4.53 5.85
C VAL A 53 -8.53 5.32 4.56
N ALA A 54 -8.54 6.66 4.61
CA ALA A 54 -8.33 7.48 3.41
C ALA A 54 -6.95 7.25 2.77
N ILE A 55 -5.88 7.22 3.57
CA ILE A 55 -4.53 6.93 3.08
C ILE A 55 -4.45 5.53 2.45
N THR A 56 -4.85 4.50 3.20
CA THR A 56 -4.74 3.11 2.73
C THR A 56 -5.67 2.82 1.54
N ALA A 57 -6.83 3.49 1.45
CA ALA A 57 -7.69 3.44 0.28
C ALA A 57 -7.03 4.09 -0.94
N GLY A 58 -6.44 5.28 -0.78
CA GLY A 58 -5.67 5.94 -1.82
C GLY A 58 -4.51 5.07 -2.31
N CYS A 59 -3.74 4.48 -1.39
CA CYS A 59 -2.67 3.53 -1.70
C CYS A 59 -3.20 2.32 -2.50
N THR A 60 -4.34 1.77 -2.11
CA THR A 60 -4.97 0.63 -2.80
C THR A 60 -5.37 1.00 -4.22
N VAL A 61 -6.03 2.15 -4.42
CA VAL A 61 -6.41 2.60 -5.76
C VAL A 61 -5.19 2.82 -6.65
N VAL A 62 -4.19 3.56 -6.17
CA VAL A 62 -3.00 3.87 -6.97
C VAL A 62 -2.19 2.62 -7.28
N SER A 63 -2.02 1.70 -6.32
CA SER A 63 -1.30 0.44 -6.55
C SER A 63 -1.99 -0.48 -7.55
N LEU A 64 -3.33 -0.60 -7.49
CA LEU A 64 -4.07 -1.39 -8.48
C LEU A 64 -4.02 -0.75 -9.87
N LEU A 65 -4.08 0.58 -9.98
CA LEU A 65 -3.87 1.27 -11.26
C LEU A 65 -2.48 0.99 -11.84
N MET A 66 -1.43 1.03 -11.02
CA MET A 66 -0.06 0.71 -11.47
C MET A 66 0.16 -0.75 -11.86
N LEU A 67 -0.62 -1.67 -11.27
CA LEU A 67 -0.54 -3.09 -11.56
C LEU A 67 -1.25 -3.44 -12.88
N PHE A 68 -2.43 -2.88 -13.13
CA PHE A 68 -3.29 -3.27 -14.25
C PHE A 68 -3.20 -2.38 -15.49
N THR A 69 -2.51 -1.25 -15.41
CA THR A 69 -2.33 -0.33 -16.54
C THR A 69 -0.86 -0.19 -16.92
N ASN A 70 -0.60 0.49 -18.04
CA ASN A 70 0.76 0.88 -18.42
C ASN A 70 1.26 2.10 -17.64
N PHE A 71 0.43 2.69 -16.77
CA PHE A 71 0.83 3.77 -15.89
C PHE A 71 1.56 3.20 -14.68
N ASN A 72 2.83 2.90 -14.84
CA ASN A 72 3.67 2.34 -13.80
C ASN A 72 4.92 3.21 -13.62
N SER A 73 5.19 3.65 -12.39
CA SER A 73 6.36 4.45 -12.04
C SER A 73 6.93 3.96 -10.72
N LEU A 74 8.19 3.52 -10.73
CA LEU A 74 8.88 3.08 -9.52
C LEU A 74 8.81 4.12 -8.39
N PHE A 75 8.91 5.41 -8.71
CA PHE A 75 8.81 6.48 -7.71
C PHE A 75 7.44 6.53 -7.03
N LEU A 76 6.36 6.41 -7.81
CA LEU A 76 4.99 6.33 -7.26
C LEU A 76 4.79 5.04 -6.46
N GLN A 77 5.33 3.91 -6.94
CA GLN A 77 5.28 2.66 -6.19
C GLN A 77 5.95 2.78 -4.83
N LEU A 78 7.09 3.46 -4.73
CA LEU A 78 7.79 3.70 -3.46
C LEU A 78 7.00 4.61 -2.52
N ILE A 79 6.34 5.65 -3.02
CA ILE A 79 5.46 6.51 -2.22
C ILE A 79 4.32 5.68 -1.62
N VAL A 80 3.64 4.88 -2.46
CA VAL A 80 2.54 4.03 -2.03
C VAL A 80 3.01 2.96 -1.04
N ALA A 81 4.13 2.30 -1.32
CA ALA A 81 4.74 1.31 -0.45
C ALA A 81 5.12 1.90 0.91
N THR A 82 5.65 3.13 0.94
CA THR A 82 6.01 3.82 2.17
C THR A 82 4.77 4.14 3.00
N ALA A 83 3.72 4.71 2.39
CA ALA A 83 2.49 5.04 3.10
C ALA A 83 1.77 3.80 3.65
N ALA A 84 1.64 2.74 2.84
CA ALA A 84 1.08 1.46 3.29
C ALA A 84 1.98 0.78 4.33
N GLY A 85 3.30 0.87 4.16
CA GLY A 85 4.32 0.35 5.07
C GLY A 85 4.25 1.01 6.45
N VAL A 86 4.13 2.34 6.52
CA VAL A 86 3.93 3.08 7.78
C VAL A 86 2.67 2.59 8.49
N PHE A 87 1.56 2.42 7.77
CA PHE A 87 0.35 1.86 8.38
C PHE A 87 0.59 0.45 8.93
N MET A 88 1.23 -0.43 8.16
CA MET A 88 1.44 -1.83 8.57
C MET A 88 2.46 -1.98 9.71
N ALA A 89 3.51 -1.18 9.72
CA ALA A 89 4.60 -1.29 10.69
C ALA A 89 4.29 -0.57 12.00
N ASP A 90 3.62 0.59 11.96
CA ASP A 90 3.39 1.42 13.15
C ASP A 90 1.94 1.38 13.63
N VAL A 91 0.97 1.56 12.74
CA VAL A 91 -0.44 1.78 13.13
C VAL A 91 -1.15 0.47 13.41
N ARG A 92 -1.05 -0.50 12.49
CA ARG A 92 -1.72 -1.79 12.59
C ARG A 92 -1.37 -2.54 13.88
N PRO A 93 -0.10 -2.65 14.33
CA PRO A 93 0.22 -3.36 15.57
C PRO A 93 -0.44 -2.71 16.80
N ALA A 94 -0.40 -1.37 16.89
CA ALA A 94 -0.96 -0.64 18.01
C ALA A 94 -2.50 -0.77 18.09
N VAL A 95 -3.16 -0.66 16.93
CA VAL A 95 -4.62 -0.69 16.82
C VAL A 95 -5.18 -2.13 16.95
N THR A 96 -4.43 -3.14 16.51
CA THR A 96 -4.86 -4.55 16.58
C THR A 96 -4.99 -5.04 18.02
N VAL A 97 -4.13 -4.57 18.93
CA VAL A 97 -4.19 -4.93 20.36
C VAL A 97 -5.47 -4.40 21.02
N ARG A 98 -6.04 -3.31 20.49
CA ARG A 98 -7.17 -2.56 21.10
C ARG A 98 -8.39 -2.54 20.20
N ARG A 99 -8.55 -3.58 19.38
CA ARG A 99 -9.47 -3.59 18.23
C ARG A 99 -10.95 -3.50 18.60
N ARG A 100 -11.31 -3.73 19.87
CA ARG A 100 -12.66 -3.64 20.41
C ARG A 100 -12.74 -2.49 21.40
#